data_AF-A0A957HUS4-F1
#
_entry.id   AF-A0A957HUS4-F1
#
_cell.length_a   1.000
_cell.length_b   1.000
_cell.length_c   1.000
_cell.angle_alpha   90.00
_cell.angle_beta   90.00
_cell.angle_gamma   90.00
#
_symmetry.space_group_name_H-M   'P 1'
#
loop_
_entity.id
_entity.type
_entity.pdbx_description
1 polymer ?
#
loop_
_entity_poly.entity_id
_entity_poly.type
_entity_poly.pdbx_seq_one_letter_code
_entity_poly.pdbx_strand_id
1 'polypeptide(L)'
;MNLSSLPYLIPLLLAATSAALLAILAWQRRPATGLDVFALFMIAAGVWCAAYAAEIFSESLAAKLFWARVQYLGISTVAAFCFIFCVQYSRRQLQRHQIGFLFIVPLLTITVAWVKPLTPFLWQEIILDNTGPLPMLTFTYGPVFWLIVGYSYLELLASMALLMIMSRRVAAPYHSHLRGLALAAVFPWLGNGLYVTGLVPIPNLDLTPFGFVMTGLVMALSIRQSQLLTVTPIARNRVLEEMRDGMLVWNRRDRLIDLNTTAAALLNLPQQSAIGRPVTELLNGRLAPLQDIYRMTDVQVEIPLHDREQVRYFDARISLLKDPQEEIIGRLLILRDITQRKQVEIDLSHQKELFENLVQVTRSVLKGQTLQEALQGAVDIACNLTGAEKGSLLLLDDNGEVTT
;
A
#
# COMPACT_ATOMS: atom_id res chain seq x y z
N MET A 1 33.87 -39.88 -5.60
CA MET A 1 33.46 -38.81 -4.68
C MET A 1 33.49 -39.38 -3.27
N ASN A 2 34.30 -38.83 -2.37
CA ASN A 2 34.52 -39.43 -1.04
C ASN A 2 33.37 -39.08 -0.09
N LEU A 3 32.93 -40.02 0.76
CA LEU A 3 31.83 -39.75 1.71
C LEU A 3 32.17 -38.62 2.70
N SER A 4 33.46 -38.43 3.02
CA SER A 4 33.97 -37.31 3.82
C SER A 4 33.66 -35.91 3.25
N SER A 5 33.31 -35.81 1.96
CA SER A 5 32.99 -34.56 1.27
C SER A 5 31.49 -34.20 1.27
N LEU A 6 30.61 -35.16 1.56
CA LEU A 6 29.16 -34.95 1.57
C LEU A 6 28.69 -33.84 2.55
N PRO A 7 29.27 -33.68 3.76
CA PRO A 7 28.89 -32.59 4.68
C PRO A 7 29.14 -31.18 4.14
N TYR A 8 30.03 -31.03 3.15
CA TYR A 8 30.35 -29.76 2.51
C TYR A 8 29.50 -29.54 1.24
N LEU A 9 29.34 -30.59 0.42
CA LEU A 9 28.61 -30.51 -0.84
C LEU A 9 27.11 -30.23 -0.63
N ILE A 10 26.46 -31.03 0.23
CA ILE A 10 25.00 -31.03 0.34
C ILE A 10 24.48 -29.67 0.80
N PRO A 11 25.02 -29.02 1.86
CA PRO A 11 24.57 -27.70 2.26
C PRO A 11 24.79 -26.64 1.17
N LEU A 12 25.95 -26.60 0.50
CA LEU A 12 26.24 -25.59 -0.52
C LEU A 12 25.32 -25.72 -1.75
N LEU A 13 25.04 -26.95 -2.20
CA LEU A 13 24.07 -27.20 -3.28
C LEU A 13 22.64 -26.83 -2.86
N LEU A 14 22.22 -27.15 -1.63
CA LEU A 14 20.91 -26.74 -1.11
C LEU A 14 20.79 -25.22 -0.99
N ALA A 15 21.85 -24.53 -0.56
CA ALA A 15 21.88 -23.06 -0.49
C ALA A 15 21.82 -22.42 -1.89
N ALA A 16 22.64 -22.89 -2.83
CA ALA A 16 22.65 -22.40 -4.22
C ALA A 16 21.32 -22.65 -4.94
N THR A 17 20.72 -23.83 -4.78
CA THR A 17 19.41 -24.16 -5.40
C THR A 17 18.26 -23.40 -4.75
N SER A 18 18.28 -23.21 -3.42
CA SER A 18 17.30 -22.35 -2.73
C SER A 18 17.40 -20.89 -3.21
N ALA A 19 18.63 -20.39 -3.39
CA ALA A 19 18.88 -19.04 -3.91
C ALA A 19 18.37 -18.88 -5.35
N ALA A 20 18.69 -19.83 -6.24
CA ALA A 20 18.19 -19.84 -7.62
C ALA A 20 16.66 -19.92 -7.68
N LEU A 21 16.03 -20.79 -6.87
CA LEU A 21 14.57 -20.92 -6.80
C LEU A 21 13.90 -19.61 -6.34
N LEU A 22 14.41 -18.99 -5.27
CA LEU A 22 13.89 -17.71 -4.79
C LEU A 22 14.08 -16.58 -5.80
N ALA A 23 15.21 -16.54 -6.52
CA ALA A 23 15.44 -15.59 -7.59
C ALA A 23 14.43 -15.76 -8.75
N ILE A 24 14.19 -16.99 -9.20
CA ILE A 24 13.24 -17.31 -10.28
C ILE A 24 11.80 -16.93 -9.86
N LEU A 25 11.37 -17.34 -8.66
CA LEU A 25 10.02 -17.04 -8.15
C LEU A 25 9.76 -15.54 -7.98
N ALA A 26 10.78 -14.77 -7.60
CA ALA A 26 10.68 -13.32 -7.51
C ALA A 26 10.70 -12.64 -8.90
N TRP A 27 11.55 -13.11 -9.82
CA TRP A 27 11.63 -12.57 -11.18
C TRP A 27 10.33 -12.80 -11.97
N GLN A 28 9.66 -13.94 -11.79
CA GLN A 28 8.33 -14.22 -12.34
C GLN A 28 7.22 -13.30 -11.79
N ARG A 29 7.45 -12.61 -10.67
CA ARG A 29 6.50 -11.71 -10.00
C ARG A 29 6.87 -10.22 -10.14
N ARG A 30 7.78 -9.89 -11.06
CA ARG A 30 8.36 -8.55 -11.29
C ARG A 30 7.44 -7.31 -11.34
N PRO A 31 6.13 -7.33 -11.69
CA PRO A 31 5.30 -6.12 -11.57
C PRO A 31 5.11 -5.59 -10.14
N ALA A 32 5.48 -6.35 -9.09
CA ALA A 32 5.51 -5.84 -7.72
C ALA A 32 6.90 -5.28 -7.32
N THR A 33 6.90 -4.06 -6.79
CA THR A 33 8.10 -3.26 -6.44
C THR A 33 9.13 -4.04 -5.60
N GLY A 34 10.40 -4.00 -6.01
CA GLY A 34 11.55 -4.54 -5.26
C GLY A 34 11.81 -6.03 -5.45
N LEU A 35 10.95 -6.78 -6.15
CA LEU A 35 11.19 -8.21 -6.44
C LEU A 35 12.27 -8.44 -7.49
N ASP A 36 12.49 -7.48 -8.37
CA ASP A 36 13.64 -7.41 -9.27
C ASP A 36 14.96 -7.33 -8.49
N VAL A 37 15.06 -6.44 -7.49
CA VAL A 37 16.25 -6.30 -6.66
C VAL A 37 16.42 -7.48 -5.69
N PHE A 38 15.33 -7.99 -5.10
CA PHE A 38 15.39 -9.20 -4.29
C PHE A 38 15.90 -10.41 -5.11
N ALA A 39 15.46 -10.55 -6.37
CA ALA A 39 15.99 -11.58 -7.26
C ALA A 39 17.50 -11.38 -7.55
N LEU A 40 17.97 -10.14 -7.73
CA LEU A 40 19.41 -9.86 -7.90
C LEU A 40 20.22 -10.16 -6.63
N PHE A 41 19.69 -9.85 -5.44
CA PHE A 41 20.25 -10.26 -4.15
C PHE A 41 20.39 -11.78 -4.05
N MET A 42 19.33 -12.53 -4.38
CA MET A 42 19.38 -13.98 -4.39
C MET A 42 20.32 -14.56 -5.46
N ILE A 43 20.46 -13.91 -6.62
CA ILE A 43 21.45 -14.28 -7.64
C ILE A 43 22.88 -14.08 -7.10
N ALA A 44 23.18 -12.95 -6.44
CA ALA A 44 24.51 -12.71 -5.86
C ALA A 44 24.87 -13.74 -4.79
N ALA A 45 23.94 -14.06 -3.88
CA ALA A 45 24.11 -15.13 -2.90
C ALA A 45 24.27 -16.51 -3.56
N GLY A 46 23.46 -16.83 -4.57
CA GLY A 46 23.52 -18.10 -5.31
C GLY A 46 24.83 -18.28 -6.10
N VAL A 47 25.34 -17.23 -6.72
CA VAL A 47 26.66 -17.21 -7.40
C VAL A 47 27.78 -17.47 -6.40
N TRP A 48 27.73 -16.87 -5.21
CA TRP A 48 28.71 -17.16 -4.15
C TRP A 48 28.63 -18.63 -3.70
N CYS A 49 27.45 -19.15 -3.33
CA CYS A 49 27.29 -20.56 -2.95
C CYS A 49 27.79 -21.53 -4.03
N ALA A 50 27.42 -21.30 -5.30
CA ALA A 50 27.79 -22.17 -6.42
C ALA A 50 29.29 -22.12 -6.74
N ALA A 51 29.89 -20.92 -6.74
CA ALA A 51 31.32 -20.78 -6.97
C ALA A 51 32.16 -21.29 -5.78
N TYR A 52 31.67 -21.18 -4.54
CA TYR A 52 32.35 -21.74 -3.38
C TYR A 52 32.31 -23.27 -3.36
N ALA A 53 31.18 -23.88 -3.76
CA ALA A 53 31.13 -25.31 -4.04
C ALA A 53 32.15 -25.69 -5.13
N ALA A 54 32.16 -24.97 -6.26
CA ALA A 54 33.08 -25.26 -7.35
C ALA A 54 34.57 -25.10 -6.97
N GLU A 55 34.90 -24.20 -6.03
CA GLU A 55 36.25 -24.12 -5.43
C GLU A 55 36.55 -25.35 -4.58
N ILE A 56 35.71 -25.68 -3.60
CA ILE A 56 35.95 -26.79 -2.67
C ILE A 56 36.14 -28.11 -3.45
N PHE A 57 35.31 -28.34 -4.47
CA PHE A 57 35.31 -29.56 -5.29
C PHE A 57 36.26 -29.53 -6.49
N SER A 58 37.00 -28.42 -6.72
CA SER A 58 38.08 -28.39 -7.71
C SER A 58 39.33 -29.11 -7.19
N GLU A 59 39.92 -29.97 -8.03
CA GLU A 59 41.14 -30.72 -7.70
C GLU A 59 42.42 -29.88 -7.86
N SER A 60 42.49 -29.02 -8.88
CA SER A 60 43.67 -28.20 -9.15
C SER A 60 43.63 -26.83 -8.48
N LEU A 61 44.79 -26.36 -7.98
CA LEU A 61 44.97 -25.03 -7.42
C LEU A 61 44.53 -23.91 -8.40
N ALA A 62 44.78 -24.09 -9.70
CA ALA A 62 44.35 -23.15 -10.74
C ALA A 62 42.81 -23.05 -10.84
N ALA A 63 42.10 -24.18 -10.76
CA ALA A 63 40.64 -24.18 -10.76
C ALA A 63 40.05 -23.61 -9.44
N LYS A 64 40.63 -23.96 -8.28
CA LYS A 64 40.27 -23.32 -7.00
C LYS A 64 40.41 -21.80 -7.09
N LEU A 65 41.56 -21.31 -7.55
CA LEU A 65 41.84 -19.88 -7.71
C LEU A 65 41.04 -19.18 -8.81
N PHE A 66 40.44 -19.90 -9.75
CA PHE A 66 39.45 -19.35 -10.68
C PHE A 66 38.12 -19.15 -9.93
N TRP A 67 37.61 -20.18 -9.27
CA TRP A 67 36.33 -20.12 -8.57
C TRP A 67 36.32 -19.17 -7.37
N ALA A 68 37.43 -19.04 -6.65
CA ALA A 68 37.65 -18.02 -5.62
C ALA A 68 37.43 -16.59 -6.18
N ARG A 69 37.86 -16.31 -7.43
CA ARG A 69 37.63 -15.02 -8.09
C ARG A 69 36.19 -14.84 -8.60
N VAL A 70 35.50 -15.92 -8.94
CA VAL A 70 34.08 -15.89 -9.29
C VAL A 70 33.21 -15.57 -8.06
N GLN A 71 33.57 -16.09 -6.88
CA GLN A 71 32.85 -15.77 -5.63
C GLN A 71 32.81 -14.28 -5.34
N TYR A 72 33.87 -13.52 -5.67
CA TYR A 72 33.90 -12.07 -5.47
C TYR A 72 32.81 -11.30 -6.24
N LEU A 73 32.24 -11.87 -7.31
CA LEU A 73 31.05 -11.31 -7.95
C LEU A 73 29.85 -11.32 -6.99
N GLY A 74 29.69 -12.38 -6.21
CA GLY A 74 28.65 -12.52 -5.19
C GLY A 74 28.98 -11.75 -3.90
N ILE A 75 30.15 -12.01 -3.31
CA ILE A 75 30.65 -11.37 -2.07
C ILE A 75 30.48 -9.85 -2.14
N SER A 76 30.98 -9.24 -3.22
CA SER A 76 31.01 -7.79 -3.32
C SER A 76 29.66 -7.15 -3.67
N THR A 77 28.68 -7.88 -4.21
CA THR A 77 27.40 -7.29 -4.65
C THR A 77 26.19 -7.63 -3.78
N VAL A 78 26.26 -8.70 -2.98
CA VAL A 78 25.13 -9.17 -2.16
C VAL A 78 24.71 -8.16 -1.08
N ALA A 79 25.65 -7.44 -0.46
CA ALA A 79 25.35 -6.39 0.52
C ALA A 79 24.67 -5.17 -0.13
N ALA A 80 25.17 -4.71 -1.29
CA ALA A 80 24.58 -3.62 -2.06
C ALA A 80 23.15 -3.94 -2.50
N PHE A 81 22.88 -5.14 -3.03
CA PHE A 81 21.52 -5.55 -3.38
C PHE A 81 20.60 -5.68 -2.16
N CYS A 82 21.11 -6.15 -1.01
CA CYS A 82 20.37 -6.17 0.26
C CYS A 82 19.92 -4.75 0.67
N PHE A 83 20.84 -3.77 0.59
CA PHE A 83 20.54 -2.39 0.92
C PHE A 83 19.56 -1.74 -0.06
N ILE A 84 19.77 -1.89 -1.37
CA ILE A 84 18.86 -1.36 -2.40
C ILE A 84 17.46 -1.98 -2.23
N PHE A 85 17.37 -3.29 -1.93
CA PHE A 85 16.10 -3.94 -1.61
C PHE A 85 15.43 -3.30 -0.39
N CYS A 86 16.15 -3.09 0.72
CA CYS A 86 15.60 -2.45 1.91
C CYS A 86 15.11 -1.01 1.64
N VAL A 87 15.81 -0.25 0.79
CA VAL A 87 15.37 1.09 0.37
C VAL A 87 14.09 1.03 -0.48
N GLN A 88 13.99 0.11 -1.43
CA GLN A 88 12.76 -0.05 -2.23
C GLN A 88 11.58 -0.60 -1.41
N TYR A 89 11.83 -1.53 -0.48
CA TYR A 89 10.85 -2.02 0.48
C TYR A 89 10.34 -0.90 1.41
N SER A 90 11.19 0.11 1.68
CA SER A 90 10.80 1.37 2.35
C SER A 90 9.92 2.30 1.51
N ARG A 91 9.52 1.89 0.30
CA ARG A 91 8.87 2.72 -0.74
C ARG A 91 9.67 3.98 -1.11
N ARG A 92 10.99 3.94 -0.93
CA ARG A 92 11.92 4.98 -1.40
C ARG A 92 12.57 4.50 -2.68
N GLN A 93 12.91 5.42 -3.58
CA GLN A 93 13.66 5.11 -4.79
C GLN A 93 15.05 5.73 -4.69
N LEU A 94 16.06 5.01 -5.19
CA LEU A 94 17.41 5.52 -5.39
C LEU A 94 17.53 6.07 -6.80
N GLN A 95 18.18 7.23 -6.93
CA GLN A 95 18.54 7.79 -8.22
C GLN A 95 19.63 6.95 -8.89
N ARG A 96 19.69 6.94 -10.23
CA ARG A 96 20.65 6.13 -11.00
C ARG A 96 22.11 6.36 -10.55
N HIS A 97 22.47 7.59 -10.21
CA HIS A 97 23.81 7.91 -9.70
C HIS A 97 24.07 7.34 -8.30
N GLN A 98 23.06 7.28 -7.41
CA GLN A 98 23.19 6.68 -6.07
C GLN A 98 23.43 5.17 -6.17
N ILE A 99 22.73 4.49 -7.08
CA ILE A 99 22.98 3.08 -7.40
C ILE A 99 24.41 2.91 -7.97
N GLY A 100 24.83 3.81 -8.88
CA GLY A 100 26.20 3.83 -9.40
C GLY A 100 27.25 3.94 -8.31
N PHE A 101 27.09 4.85 -7.34
CA PHE A 101 28.01 5.01 -6.21
C PHE A 101 28.11 3.76 -5.33
N LEU A 102 26.99 3.05 -5.08
CA LEU A 102 27.00 1.81 -4.31
C LEU A 102 27.85 0.70 -4.96
N PHE A 103 27.89 0.66 -6.30
CA PHE A 103 28.68 -0.35 -7.03
C PHE A 103 30.15 0.03 -7.31
N ILE A 104 30.63 1.22 -6.92
CA ILE A 104 32.05 1.58 -7.10
C ILE A 104 32.98 0.65 -6.32
N VAL A 105 32.78 0.52 -5.01
CA VAL A 105 33.63 -0.35 -4.17
C VAL A 105 33.54 -1.82 -4.63
N PRO A 106 32.34 -2.38 -4.90
CA PRO A 106 32.21 -3.71 -5.48
C PRO A 106 32.98 -3.93 -6.80
N LEU A 107 32.86 -3.01 -7.75
CA LEU A 107 33.56 -3.11 -9.04
C LEU A 107 35.09 -3.02 -8.89
N LEU A 108 35.57 -2.18 -7.96
CA LEU A 108 37.00 -2.12 -7.61
C LEU A 108 37.48 -3.44 -6.98
N THR A 109 36.74 -4.02 -6.03
CA THR A 109 37.10 -5.31 -5.42
C THR A 109 37.15 -6.44 -6.45
N ILE A 110 36.16 -6.52 -7.33
CA ILE A 110 36.15 -7.50 -8.44
C ILE A 110 37.37 -7.29 -9.36
N THR A 111 37.70 -6.04 -9.70
CA THR A 111 38.88 -5.72 -10.51
C THR A 111 40.18 -6.18 -9.84
N VAL A 112 40.34 -5.92 -8.53
CA VAL A 112 41.51 -6.34 -7.75
C VAL A 112 41.64 -7.87 -7.68
N ALA A 113 40.52 -8.60 -7.55
CA ALA A 113 40.52 -10.07 -7.53
C ALA A 113 41.02 -10.68 -8.85
N TRP A 114 40.61 -10.14 -10.00
CA TRP A 114 40.93 -10.69 -11.31
C TRP A 114 42.28 -10.20 -11.89
N VAL A 115 42.72 -8.99 -11.58
CA VAL A 115 43.98 -8.43 -12.08
C VAL A 115 45.17 -8.96 -11.27
N LYS A 116 46.00 -9.83 -11.87
CA LYS A 116 47.12 -10.51 -11.19
C LYS A 116 48.05 -9.59 -10.37
N PRO A 117 48.55 -8.43 -10.89
CA PRO A 117 49.37 -7.50 -10.09
C PRO A 117 48.67 -6.91 -8.86
N LEU A 118 47.34 -6.88 -8.83
CA LEU A 118 46.54 -6.35 -7.72
C LEU A 118 46.14 -7.42 -6.71
N THR A 119 46.24 -8.71 -7.07
CA THR A 119 45.86 -9.83 -6.19
C THR A 119 46.48 -9.76 -4.77
N PRO A 120 47.76 -9.37 -4.57
CA PRO A 120 48.35 -9.23 -3.23
C PRO A 120 47.65 -8.24 -2.28
N PHE A 121 46.90 -7.27 -2.80
CA PHE A 121 46.13 -6.33 -1.98
C PHE A 121 44.84 -6.96 -1.40
N LEU A 122 44.40 -8.10 -1.93
CA LEU A 122 43.22 -8.86 -1.50
C LEU A 122 43.60 -10.15 -0.77
N TRP A 123 44.52 -10.92 -1.35
CA TRP A 123 45.13 -12.12 -0.77
C TRP A 123 46.65 -11.93 -0.76
N GLN A 124 47.23 -11.58 0.39
CA GLN A 124 48.68 -11.42 0.55
C GLN A 124 49.40 -12.76 0.39
N GLU A 125 48.82 -13.81 0.97
CA GLU A 125 49.27 -15.19 0.84
C GLU A 125 48.08 -16.10 0.54
N ILE A 126 48.37 -17.19 -0.16
CA ILE A 126 47.40 -18.19 -0.61
C ILE A 126 48.01 -19.54 -0.26
N ILE A 127 47.45 -20.22 0.73
CA ILE A 127 47.93 -21.51 1.22
C ILE A 127 46.90 -22.57 0.81
N LEU A 128 47.38 -23.72 0.31
CA LEU A 128 46.54 -24.89 0.07
C LEU A 128 46.63 -25.79 1.31
N ASP A 129 45.66 -25.69 2.20
CA ASP A 129 45.56 -26.52 3.38
C ASP A 129 45.06 -27.91 2.99
N ASN A 130 45.89 -28.92 3.24
CA ASN A 130 45.63 -30.34 2.96
C ASN A 130 45.45 -31.16 4.26
N THR A 131 45.30 -30.51 5.42
CA THR A 131 45.13 -31.20 6.71
C THR A 131 43.70 -31.69 6.94
N GLY A 132 42.72 -31.07 6.28
CA GLY A 132 41.31 -31.43 6.34
C GLY A 132 40.90 -32.59 5.42
N PRO A 133 39.63 -33.03 5.47
CA PRO A 133 39.10 -34.11 4.62
C PRO A 133 38.96 -33.73 3.12
N LEU A 134 39.23 -32.46 2.79
CA LEU A 134 39.25 -31.87 1.46
C LEU A 134 40.36 -30.80 1.42
N PRO A 135 41.08 -30.63 0.29
CA PRO A 135 42.05 -29.55 0.13
C PRO A 135 41.34 -28.19 -0.01
N MET A 136 41.65 -27.24 0.85
CA MET A 136 40.99 -25.92 0.92
C MET A 136 42.00 -24.78 0.72
N LEU A 137 41.53 -23.65 0.19
CA LEU A 137 42.32 -22.42 0.19
C LEU A 137 42.15 -21.71 1.53
N THR A 138 43.27 -21.41 2.19
CA THR A 138 43.34 -20.46 3.30
C THR A 138 44.11 -19.22 2.84
N PHE A 139 43.66 -18.05 3.29
CA PHE A 139 44.11 -16.76 2.75
C PHE A 139 44.59 -15.83 3.86
N THR A 140 45.79 -15.27 3.71
CA THR A 140 46.23 -14.12 4.50
C THR A 140 45.63 -12.87 3.85
N TYR A 141 44.61 -12.27 4.49
CA TYR A 141 43.78 -11.24 3.88
C TYR A 141 44.42 -9.84 3.84
N GLY A 142 44.52 -9.26 2.65
CA GLY A 142 45.11 -7.96 2.39
C GLY A 142 44.18 -6.75 2.67
N PRO A 143 44.68 -5.51 2.56
CA PRO A 143 43.94 -4.30 2.94
C PRO A 143 42.64 -4.08 2.15
N VAL A 144 42.54 -4.53 0.90
CA VAL A 144 41.30 -4.40 0.10
C VAL A 144 40.22 -5.35 0.60
N PHE A 145 40.57 -6.50 1.18
CA PHE A 145 39.59 -7.39 1.83
C PHE A 145 38.93 -6.70 3.02
N TRP A 146 39.73 -6.11 3.90
CA TRP A 146 39.20 -5.39 5.07
C TRP A 146 38.36 -4.16 4.68
N LEU A 147 38.69 -3.51 3.55
CA LEU A 147 37.88 -2.44 2.97
C LEU A 147 36.51 -2.94 2.48
N ILE A 148 36.43 -4.03 1.72
CA ILE A 148 35.12 -4.55 1.26
C ILE A 148 34.29 -5.13 2.41
N VAL A 149 34.90 -5.77 3.41
CA VAL A 149 34.21 -6.23 4.62
C VAL A 149 33.61 -5.04 5.38
N GLY A 150 34.41 -4.00 5.66
CA GLY A 150 33.94 -2.79 6.33
C GLY A 150 32.83 -2.07 5.54
N TYR A 151 32.97 -1.98 4.21
CA TYR A 151 31.95 -1.38 3.34
C TYR A 151 30.63 -2.16 3.36
N SER A 152 30.69 -3.49 3.16
CA SER A 152 29.52 -4.37 3.19
C SER A 152 28.83 -4.35 4.56
N TYR A 153 29.60 -4.20 5.64
CA TYR A 153 29.05 -4.07 6.99
C TYR A 153 28.32 -2.74 7.20
N LEU A 154 28.78 -1.64 6.58
CA LEU A 154 28.04 -0.37 6.57
C LEU A 154 26.73 -0.49 5.79
N GLU A 155 26.71 -1.19 4.64
CA GLU A 155 25.48 -1.45 3.88
C GLU A 155 24.47 -2.31 4.68
N LEU A 156 24.93 -3.35 5.38
CA LEU A 156 24.09 -4.18 6.25
C LEU A 156 23.60 -3.41 7.50
N LEU A 157 24.45 -2.61 8.14
CA LEU A 157 24.05 -1.70 9.23
C LEU A 157 23.00 -0.69 8.77
N ALA A 158 23.19 -0.08 7.59
CA ALA A 158 22.23 0.86 7.02
C ALA A 158 20.90 0.18 6.67
N SER A 159 20.95 -1.05 6.15
CA SER A 159 19.77 -1.89 5.90
C SER A 159 18.97 -2.17 7.18
N MET A 160 19.65 -2.66 8.21
CA MET A 160 19.04 -2.98 9.51
C MET A 160 18.50 -1.72 10.20
N ALA A 161 19.25 -0.62 10.19
CA ALA A 161 18.83 0.67 10.75
C ALA A 161 17.59 1.22 10.02
N LEU A 162 17.54 1.14 8.69
CA LEU A 162 16.40 1.57 7.89
C LEU A 162 15.13 0.77 8.22
N LEU A 163 15.23 -0.57 8.29
CA LEU A 163 14.11 -1.44 8.70
C LEU A 163 13.66 -1.19 10.14
N MET A 164 14.60 -0.92 11.06
CA MET A 164 14.28 -0.55 12.44
C MET A 164 13.56 0.81 12.53
N ILE A 165 14.01 1.82 11.78
CA ILE A 165 13.38 3.15 11.68
C ILE A 165 11.99 3.05 11.03
N MET A 166 11.82 2.23 9.98
CA MET A 166 10.52 1.90 9.41
C MET A 166 9.60 1.28 10.47
N SER A 167 10.10 0.30 11.24
CA SER A 167 9.26 -0.43 12.20
C SER A 167 8.52 0.50 13.15
N ARG A 168 9.19 1.56 13.64
CA ARG A 168 8.65 2.57 14.56
C ARG A 168 7.55 3.47 13.95
N ARG A 169 7.31 3.40 12.63
CA ARG A 169 6.37 4.28 11.88
C ARG A 169 5.14 3.56 11.33
N VAL A 170 5.06 2.23 11.43
CA VAL A 170 3.90 1.43 10.97
C VAL A 170 3.05 1.01 12.17
N ALA A 171 1.75 0.75 11.98
CA ALA A 171 0.85 0.29 13.04
C ALA A 171 1.34 -1.02 13.70
N ALA A 172 0.95 -1.23 14.97
CA ALA A 172 1.51 -2.25 15.86
C ALA A 172 1.63 -3.68 15.29
N PRO A 173 0.66 -4.23 14.53
CA PRO A 173 0.76 -5.59 13.97
C PRO A 173 1.95 -5.80 13.01
N TYR A 174 2.47 -4.72 12.42
CA TYR A 174 3.56 -4.76 11.45
C TYR A 174 4.96 -4.57 12.08
N HIS A 175 5.04 -4.20 13.36
CA HIS A 175 6.32 -4.02 14.06
C HIS A 175 7.14 -5.32 14.13
N SER A 176 6.50 -6.42 14.53
CA SER A 176 7.14 -7.74 14.71
C SER A 176 7.78 -8.25 13.42
N HIS A 177 7.06 -8.10 12.31
CA HIS A 177 7.49 -8.46 10.97
C HIS A 177 8.74 -7.68 10.52
N LEU A 178 8.73 -6.35 10.64
CA LEU A 178 9.88 -5.51 10.26
C LEU A 178 11.10 -5.74 11.18
N ARG A 179 10.87 -6.06 12.46
CA ARG A 179 11.94 -6.47 13.38
C ARG A 179 12.50 -7.85 13.04
N GLY A 180 11.67 -8.82 12.67
CA GLY A 180 12.12 -10.14 12.19
C GLY A 180 12.97 -10.03 10.92
N LEU A 181 12.58 -9.15 9.99
CA LEU A 181 13.35 -8.85 8.78
C LEU A 181 14.69 -8.18 9.11
N ALA A 182 14.72 -7.26 10.06
CA ALA A 182 15.96 -6.63 10.55
C ALA A 182 16.89 -7.64 11.26
N LEU A 183 16.32 -8.55 12.06
CA LEU A 183 17.07 -9.64 12.72
C LEU A 183 17.63 -10.65 11.72
N ALA A 184 16.97 -10.87 10.59
CA ALA A 184 17.48 -11.75 9.53
C ALA A 184 18.77 -11.23 8.87
N ALA A 185 19.05 -9.93 8.94
CA ALA A 185 20.31 -9.35 8.49
C ALA A 185 21.51 -9.67 9.41
N VAL A 186 21.28 -10.31 10.56
CA VAL A 186 22.33 -10.75 11.50
C VAL A 186 22.95 -12.09 11.10
N PHE A 187 22.26 -12.93 10.30
CA PHE A 187 22.79 -14.24 9.89
C PHE A 187 24.13 -14.19 9.14
N PRO A 188 24.39 -13.26 8.20
CA PRO A 188 25.70 -13.13 7.56
C PRO A 188 26.81 -12.75 8.55
N TRP A 189 26.54 -11.88 9.53
CA TRP A 189 27.51 -11.50 10.56
C TRP A 189 27.83 -12.65 11.52
N LEU A 190 26.86 -13.48 11.88
CA LEU A 190 27.10 -14.69 12.67
C LEU A 190 27.97 -15.69 11.88
N GLY A 191 27.66 -15.91 10.61
CA GLY A 191 28.46 -16.77 9.72
C GLY A 191 29.90 -16.27 9.56
N ASN A 192 30.08 -15.00 9.23
CA ASN A 192 31.39 -14.40 9.02
C ASN A 192 32.19 -14.27 10.32
N GLY A 193 31.52 -13.93 11.44
CA GLY A 193 32.15 -13.83 12.74
C GLY A 193 32.72 -15.16 13.22
N LEU A 194 31.98 -16.27 13.05
CA LEU A 194 32.49 -17.61 13.32
C LEU A 194 33.67 -17.98 12.40
N TYR A 195 33.60 -17.64 11.11
CA TYR A 195 34.67 -17.88 10.14
C TYR A 195 35.96 -17.12 10.48
N VAL A 196 35.89 -15.79 10.66
CA VAL A 196 37.05 -14.93 10.93
C VAL A 196 37.67 -15.19 12.32
N THR A 197 36.90 -15.69 13.29
CA THR A 197 37.44 -16.11 14.60
C THR A 197 37.93 -17.55 14.64
N GLY A 198 37.78 -18.33 13.56
CA GLY A 198 38.12 -19.76 13.52
C GLY A 198 37.21 -20.66 14.36
N LEU A 199 36.10 -20.15 14.90
CA LEU A 199 35.15 -20.86 15.77
C LEU A 199 34.08 -21.65 14.99
N VAL A 200 34.34 -21.98 13.72
CA VAL A 200 33.39 -22.73 12.88
C VAL A 200 33.32 -24.19 13.32
N PRO A 201 32.12 -24.80 13.45
CA PRO A 201 31.98 -26.24 13.76
C PRO A 201 32.60 -27.19 12.74
N ILE A 202 32.96 -26.68 11.56
CA ILE A 202 33.63 -27.39 10.46
C ILE A 202 34.83 -26.52 10.06
N PRO A 203 36.09 -26.98 10.22
CA PRO A 203 37.28 -26.18 9.92
C PRO A 203 37.27 -25.58 8.52
N ASN A 204 37.74 -24.33 8.41
CA ASN A 204 37.90 -23.55 7.17
C ASN A 204 36.62 -23.32 6.32
N LEU A 205 35.44 -23.74 6.77
CA LEU A 205 34.17 -23.53 6.05
C LEU A 205 33.61 -22.12 6.30
N ASP A 206 33.44 -21.33 5.25
CA ASP A 206 32.75 -20.04 5.35
C ASP A 206 31.22 -20.22 5.44
N LEU A 207 30.64 -19.75 6.55
CA LEU A 207 29.20 -19.76 6.80
C LEU A 207 28.50 -18.49 6.33
N THR A 208 29.24 -17.46 5.90
CA THR A 208 28.68 -16.17 5.40
C THR A 208 27.69 -16.33 4.23
N PRO A 209 27.97 -17.10 3.15
CA PRO A 209 27.02 -17.25 2.04
C PRO A 209 25.72 -17.93 2.46
N PHE A 210 25.78 -18.90 3.40
CA PHE A 210 24.59 -19.50 4.00
C PHE A 210 23.77 -18.48 4.79
N GLY A 211 24.45 -17.60 5.54
CA GLY A 211 23.82 -16.51 6.25
C GLY A 211 22.98 -15.63 5.32
N PHE A 212 23.51 -15.28 4.13
CA PHE A 212 22.78 -14.51 3.12
C PHE A 212 21.57 -15.27 2.54
N VAL A 213 21.68 -16.59 2.28
CA VAL A 213 20.53 -17.39 1.83
C VAL A 213 19.46 -17.49 2.92
N MET A 214 19.84 -17.58 4.20
CA MET A 214 18.91 -17.52 5.33
C MET A 214 18.24 -16.15 5.49
N THR A 215 18.98 -15.04 5.31
CA THR A 215 18.39 -13.69 5.18
C THR A 215 17.37 -13.66 4.04
N GLY A 216 17.72 -14.24 2.89
CA GLY A 216 16.87 -14.35 1.71
C GLY A 216 15.59 -15.15 1.92
N LEU A 217 15.65 -16.26 2.65
CA LEU A 217 14.49 -17.06 3.04
C LEU A 217 13.53 -16.27 3.94
N VAL A 218 14.05 -15.55 4.94
CA VAL A 218 13.19 -14.68 5.79
C VAL A 218 12.64 -13.50 4.98
N MET A 219 13.44 -12.88 4.10
CA MET A 219 12.97 -11.84 3.17
C MET A 219 11.84 -12.36 2.28
N ALA A 220 11.95 -13.56 1.70
CA ALA A 220 10.90 -14.16 0.88
C ALA A 220 9.62 -14.45 1.67
N LEU A 221 9.75 -14.92 2.92
CA LEU A 221 8.61 -15.11 3.83
C LEU A 221 7.96 -13.76 4.20
N SER A 222 8.74 -12.72 4.45
CA SER A 222 8.26 -11.36 4.70
C SER A 222 7.57 -10.74 3.48
N ILE A 223 8.13 -10.90 2.28
CA ILE A 223 7.49 -10.53 1.02
C ILE A 223 6.15 -11.26 0.86
N ARG A 224 6.11 -12.58 1.08
CA ARG A 224 4.88 -13.36 0.94
C ARG A 224 3.82 -12.94 1.96
N GLN A 225 4.20 -12.72 3.22
CA GLN A 225 3.27 -12.31 4.27
C GLN A 225 2.78 -10.87 4.06
N SER A 226 3.63 -9.94 3.63
CA SER A 226 3.20 -8.57 3.29
C SER A 226 2.32 -8.53 2.05
N GLN A 227 2.54 -9.38 1.04
CA GLN A 227 1.63 -9.55 -0.09
C GLN A 227 0.27 -10.17 0.33
N LEU A 228 0.27 -11.20 1.18
CA LEU A 228 -0.97 -11.78 1.73
C LEU A 228 -1.74 -10.81 2.63
N LEU A 229 -1.05 -9.88 3.30
CA LEU A 229 -1.65 -8.77 4.07
C LEU A 229 -1.98 -7.54 3.21
N THR A 230 -1.72 -7.56 1.90
CA THR A 230 -2.03 -6.45 0.99
C THR A 230 -2.95 -6.85 -0.17
N VAL A 231 -4.18 -7.22 0.19
CA VAL A 231 -5.34 -6.68 -0.54
C VAL A 231 -5.16 -5.16 -0.57
N THR A 232 -4.88 -4.61 -1.75
CA THR A 232 -3.91 -3.52 -1.85
C THR A 232 -4.41 -2.23 -1.18
N PRO A 233 -3.70 -1.68 -0.17
CA PRO A 233 -4.10 -0.42 0.47
C PRO A 233 -4.19 0.75 -0.51
N ILE A 234 -3.43 0.71 -1.60
CA ILE A 234 -3.52 1.70 -2.69
C ILE A 234 -4.87 1.60 -3.39
N ALA A 235 -5.35 0.38 -3.70
CA ALA A 235 -6.66 0.18 -4.30
C ALA A 235 -7.79 0.54 -3.33
N ARG A 236 -7.70 0.14 -2.06
CA ARG A 236 -8.68 0.53 -1.03
C ARG A 236 -8.76 2.05 -0.88
N ASN A 237 -7.63 2.72 -0.64
CA ASN A 237 -7.62 4.16 -0.46
C ASN A 237 -8.04 4.89 -1.75
N ARG A 238 -7.63 4.42 -2.93
CA ARG A 238 -8.04 5.06 -4.18
C ARG A 238 -9.55 4.92 -4.43
N VAL A 239 -10.14 3.75 -4.16
CA VAL A 239 -11.60 3.57 -4.22
C VAL A 239 -12.31 4.48 -3.22
N LEU A 240 -11.82 4.59 -1.98
CA LEU A 240 -12.40 5.49 -0.97
C LEU A 240 -12.29 6.97 -1.37
N GLU A 241 -11.20 7.39 -2.02
CA GLU A 241 -11.00 8.77 -2.51
C GLU A 241 -11.80 9.08 -3.79
N GLU A 242 -12.04 8.08 -4.64
CA GLU A 242 -12.85 8.20 -5.88
C GLU A 242 -14.36 7.90 -5.68
N MET A 243 -14.79 7.55 -4.46
CA MET A 243 -16.21 7.37 -4.14
C MET A 243 -17.00 8.67 -4.32
N ARG A 244 -18.15 8.56 -4.99
CA ARG A 244 -19.12 9.67 -5.17
C ARG A 244 -19.84 10.08 -3.88
N ASP A 245 -19.75 9.25 -2.85
CA ASP A 245 -20.30 9.51 -1.53
C ASP A 245 -19.17 10.00 -0.61
N GLY A 246 -19.43 11.04 0.17
CA GLY A 246 -18.52 11.55 1.18
C GLY A 246 -18.38 10.58 2.35
N MET A 247 -17.16 10.21 2.71
CA MET A 247 -16.84 9.39 3.87
C MET A 247 -16.20 10.24 4.97
N LEU A 248 -16.69 10.13 6.20
CA LEU A 248 -16.04 10.68 7.41
C LEU A 248 -15.96 9.61 8.49
N VAL A 249 -14.84 9.54 9.21
CA VAL A 249 -14.59 8.53 10.25
C VAL A 249 -14.08 9.16 11.53
N TRP A 250 -14.67 8.81 12.68
CA TRP A 250 -14.25 9.24 14.02
C TRP A 250 -13.82 8.04 14.87
N ASN A 251 -12.93 8.27 15.83
CA ASN A 251 -12.47 7.26 16.80
C ASN A 251 -13.29 7.24 18.11
N ARG A 252 -12.96 6.31 19.03
CA ARG A 252 -13.48 6.21 20.43
C ARG A 252 -13.48 7.50 21.28
N ARG A 253 -12.93 8.63 20.79
CA ARG A 253 -12.85 9.92 21.49
C ARG A 253 -13.54 11.05 20.71
N ASP A 254 -14.47 10.68 19.82
CA ASP A 254 -15.24 11.57 18.94
C ASP A 254 -14.38 12.55 18.12
N ARG A 255 -13.14 12.14 17.77
CA ARG A 255 -12.23 12.93 16.92
C ARG A 255 -12.12 12.31 15.53
N LEU A 256 -12.19 13.16 14.51
CA LEU A 256 -12.07 12.75 13.12
C LEU A 256 -10.68 12.14 12.88
N ILE A 257 -10.63 10.94 12.33
CA ILE A 257 -9.38 10.25 11.96
C ILE A 257 -9.16 10.17 10.46
N ASP A 258 -10.23 10.22 9.66
CA ASP A 258 -10.16 10.13 8.20
C ASP A 258 -11.36 10.81 7.53
N LEU A 259 -11.15 11.34 6.32
CA LEU A 259 -12.20 11.81 5.41
C LEU A 259 -11.70 11.80 3.96
N ASN A 260 -12.55 11.39 3.02
CA ASN A 260 -12.20 11.36 1.60
C ASN A 260 -12.34 12.75 0.92
N THR A 261 -11.74 12.90 -0.27
CA THR A 261 -11.83 14.13 -1.07
C THR A 261 -13.27 14.57 -1.33
N THR A 262 -14.19 13.63 -1.50
CA THR A 262 -15.61 13.92 -1.72
C THR A 262 -16.29 14.52 -0.49
N ALA A 263 -16.02 14.00 0.72
CA ALA A 263 -16.49 14.60 1.97
C ALA A 263 -15.91 16.00 2.18
N ALA A 264 -14.61 16.18 1.92
CA ALA A 264 -13.95 17.47 2.00
C ALA A 264 -14.62 18.51 1.07
N ALA A 265 -14.94 18.11 -0.17
CA ALA A 265 -15.61 18.96 -1.15
C ALA A 265 -17.09 19.27 -0.80
N LEU A 266 -17.91 18.25 -0.50
CA LEU A 266 -19.35 18.43 -0.20
C LEU A 266 -19.58 19.28 1.06
N LEU A 267 -18.71 19.15 2.06
CA LEU A 267 -18.83 19.88 3.32
C LEU A 267 -18.08 21.22 3.33
N ASN A 268 -17.24 21.50 2.33
CA ASN A 268 -16.27 22.61 2.29
C ASN A 268 -15.27 22.59 3.48
N LEU A 269 -14.74 21.41 3.80
CA LEU A 269 -13.78 21.18 4.89
C LEU A 269 -12.34 21.05 4.37
N PRO A 270 -11.35 21.86 4.85
CA PRO A 270 -9.96 21.70 4.43
C PRO A 270 -9.36 20.43 5.08
N GLN A 271 -9.19 19.37 4.27
CA GLN A 271 -8.87 17.99 4.71
C GLN A 271 -7.75 17.92 5.78
N GLN A 272 -6.60 18.56 5.52
CA GLN A 272 -5.45 18.60 6.44
C GLN A 272 -5.74 19.26 7.79
N SER A 273 -6.73 20.16 7.85
CA SER A 273 -7.11 20.88 9.07
C SER A 273 -8.28 20.22 9.82
N ALA A 274 -9.04 19.34 9.16
CA ALA A 274 -10.22 18.69 9.74
C ALA A 274 -9.86 17.48 10.61
N ILE A 275 -8.82 16.74 10.21
CA ILE A 275 -8.33 15.56 10.94
C ILE A 275 -7.87 15.96 12.35
N GLY A 276 -8.28 15.17 13.36
CA GLY A 276 -7.99 15.39 14.77
C GLY A 276 -8.99 16.28 15.51
N ARG A 277 -9.84 17.06 14.81
CA ARG A 277 -10.89 17.89 15.45
C ARG A 277 -11.99 17.01 16.09
N PRO A 278 -12.59 17.45 17.21
CA PRO A 278 -13.74 16.79 17.81
C PRO A 278 -15.00 17.04 16.95
N VAL A 279 -15.94 16.11 17.00
CA VAL A 279 -17.18 16.15 16.20
C VAL A 279 -18.02 17.41 16.42
N THR A 280 -18.06 17.94 17.64
CA THR A 280 -18.80 19.15 18.02
C THR A 280 -18.20 20.44 17.46
N GLU A 281 -16.90 20.45 17.15
CA GLU A 281 -16.22 21.56 16.47
C GLU A 281 -16.35 21.45 14.95
N LEU A 282 -16.35 20.22 14.41
CA LEU A 282 -16.40 19.98 12.98
C LEU A 282 -17.81 20.12 12.39
N LEU A 283 -18.83 19.59 13.08
CA LEU A 283 -20.22 19.57 12.63
C LEU A 283 -21.01 20.75 13.19
N ASN A 284 -20.46 21.97 13.16
CA ASN A 284 -21.11 23.16 13.72
C ASN A 284 -21.74 24.06 12.64
N GLY A 285 -22.52 25.07 13.07
CA GLY A 285 -23.15 26.06 12.20
C GLY A 285 -23.96 25.42 11.07
N ARG A 286 -23.50 25.61 9.82
CA ARG A 286 -24.07 25.02 8.59
C ARG A 286 -24.24 23.49 8.65
N LEU A 287 -23.39 22.81 9.41
CA LEU A 287 -23.34 21.35 9.54
C LEU A 287 -24.01 20.82 10.81
N ALA A 288 -24.66 21.69 11.61
CA ALA A 288 -25.33 21.30 12.86
C ALA A 288 -26.32 20.13 12.73
N PRO A 289 -27.13 19.97 11.65
CA PRO A 289 -28.02 18.82 11.49
C PRO A 289 -27.31 17.45 11.49
N LEU A 290 -26.01 17.41 11.17
CA LEU A 290 -25.22 16.19 11.23
C LEU A 290 -24.84 15.77 12.67
N GLN A 291 -24.94 16.65 13.68
CA GLN A 291 -24.68 16.28 15.08
C GLN A 291 -25.72 15.29 15.62
N ASP A 292 -27.00 15.51 15.29
CA ASP A 292 -28.07 14.65 15.77
C ASP A 292 -28.03 13.28 15.09
N ILE A 293 -27.72 13.24 13.79
CA ILE A 293 -27.41 11.98 13.09
C ILE A 293 -26.18 11.29 13.70
N TYR A 294 -25.10 12.02 14.02
CA TYR A 294 -23.90 11.42 14.63
C TYR A 294 -24.20 10.72 15.96
N ARG A 295 -25.14 11.26 16.76
CA ARG A 295 -25.58 10.67 18.03
C ARG A 295 -26.35 9.36 17.86
N MET A 296 -27.11 9.22 16.76
CA MET A 296 -27.87 8.01 16.43
C MET A 296 -26.98 6.81 16.10
N THR A 297 -27.60 5.63 15.97
CA THR A 297 -26.92 4.33 15.79
C THR A 297 -27.52 3.59 14.60
N ASP A 298 -26.70 3.34 13.57
CA ASP A 298 -27.05 2.60 12.35
C ASP A 298 -28.31 3.13 11.60
N VAL A 299 -28.54 4.45 11.64
CA VAL A 299 -29.67 5.14 10.99
C VAL A 299 -29.25 5.77 9.65
N GLN A 300 -30.19 5.84 8.71
CA GLN A 300 -30.08 6.55 7.43
C GLN A 300 -31.23 7.59 7.32
N VAL A 301 -30.90 8.85 6.99
CA VAL A 301 -31.85 9.98 6.97
C VAL A 301 -31.56 10.89 5.77
N GLU A 302 -32.60 11.30 5.03
CA GLU A 302 -32.50 12.40 4.06
C GLU A 302 -32.56 13.75 4.80
N ILE A 303 -31.53 14.60 4.67
CA ILE A 303 -31.48 15.93 5.32
C ILE A 303 -31.18 17.07 4.33
N PRO A 304 -31.79 18.26 4.51
CA PRO A 304 -31.38 19.48 3.83
C PRO A 304 -30.17 20.11 4.54
N LEU A 305 -29.08 20.36 3.81
CA LEU A 305 -28.00 21.25 4.23
C LEU A 305 -27.98 22.48 3.33
N HIS A 306 -28.02 23.65 3.95
CA HIS A 306 -27.94 24.92 3.23
C HIS A 306 -26.49 25.16 2.76
N ASP A 307 -26.32 25.59 1.51
CA ASP A 307 -25.03 25.96 0.91
C ASP A 307 -25.16 27.34 0.25
N ARG A 308 -24.90 28.37 1.04
CA ARG A 308 -25.17 29.79 0.72
C ARG A 308 -26.66 30.03 0.46
N GLU A 309 -27.05 30.10 -0.81
CA GLU A 309 -28.41 30.41 -1.29
C GLU A 309 -29.14 29.17 -1.81
N GLN A 310 -28.49 28.01 -1.88
CA GLN A 310 -29.07 26.77 -2.39
C GLN A 310 -29.23 25.74 -1.27
N VAL A 311 -30.38 25.06 -1.23
CA VAL A 311 -30.59 23.88 -0.39
C VAL A 311 -30.07 22.66 -1.14
N ARG A 312 -29.14 21.92 -0.54
CA ARG A 312 -28.72 20.60 -1.02
C ARG A 312 -29.33 19.52 -0.14
N TYR A 313 -29.71 18.41 -0.75
CA TYR A 313 -30.26 17.26 -0.04
C TYR A 313 -29.21 16.15 0.04
N PHE A 314 -28.98 15.64 1.25
CA PHE A 314 -28.02 14.57 1.52
C PHE A 314 -28.71 13.37 2.13
N ASP A 315 -28.49 12.20 1.56
CA ASP A 315 -28.76 10.91 2.18
C ASP A 315 -27.59 10.59 3.12
N ALA A 316 -27.84 10.71 4.42
CA ALA A 316 -26.84 10.66 5.47
C ALA A 316 -27.01 9.39 6.32
N ARG A 317 -26.01 8.51 6.29
CA ARG A 317 -26.01 7.23 7.01
C ARG A 317 -24.87 7.15 8.02
N ILE A 318 -25.22 7.05 9.30
CA ILE A 318 -24.28 6.79 10.39
C ILE A 318 -24.18 5.27 10.62
N SER A 319 -23.01 4.77 10.99
CA SER A 319 -22.83 3.40 11.45
C SER A 319 -21.74 3.27 12.51
N LEU A 320 -21.86 2.25 13.37
CA LEU A 320 -20.82 1.93 14.34
C LEU A 320 -19.71 1.11 13.72
N LEU A 321 -18.46 1.50 13.95
CA LEU A 321 -17.29 0.66 13.68
C LEU A 321 -16.97 -0.14 14.94
N LYS A 322 -16.92 -1.46 14.83
CA LYS A 322 -16.54 -2.41 15.89
C LYS A 322 -15.24 -3.13 15.54
N ASP A 323 -14.51 -3.59 16.54
CA ASP A 323 -13.43 -4.56 16.38
C ASP A 323 -13.95 -6.02 16.44
N PRO A 324 -13.12 -7.05 16.18
CA PRO A 324 -13.54 -8.46 16.25
C PRO A 324 -13.96 -8.97 17.64
N GLN A 325 -13.93 -8.10 18.66
CA GLN A 325 -14.42 -8.37 20.01
C GLN A 325 -15.76 -7.66 20.29
N GLU A 326 -16.44 -7.17 19.23
CA GLU A 326 -17.68 -6.36 19.26
C GLU A 326 -17.53 -4.97 19.91
N GLU A 327 -16.32 -4.57 20.32
CA GLU A 327 -16.06 -3.30 21.01
C GLU A 327 -16.00 -2.12 20.02
N ILE A 328 -16.80 -1.08 20.28
CA ILE A 328 -17.00 0.05 19.34
C ILE A 328 -15.70 0.86 19.20
N ILE A 329 -14.96 0.71 18.10
CA ILE A 329 -13.72 1.46 17.80
C ILE A 329 -13.97 2.89 17.27
N GLY A 330 -15.17 3.20 16.78
CA GLY A 330 -15.48 4.51 16.23
C GLY A 330 -16.86 4.60 15.56
N ARG A 331 -17.08 5.67 14.79
CA ARG A 331 -18.26 5.85 13.93
C ARG A 331 -17.85 6.19 12.50
N LEU A 332 -18.62 5.70 11.54
CA LEU A 332 -18.51 5.99 10.11
C LEU A 332 -19.77 6.73 9.66
N LEU A 333 -19.62 7.90 9.06
CA LEU A 333 -20.69 8.63 8.39
C LEU A 333 -20.45 8.56 6.88
N ILE A 334 -21.48 8.17 6.13
CA ILE A 334 -21.53 8.25 4.68
C ILE A 334 -22.55 9.32 4.31
N LEU A 335 -22.17 10.25 3.44
CA LEU A 335 -22.98 11.37 2.95
C LEU A 335 -23.07 11.34 1.43
N ARG A 336 -24.26 11.06 0.90
CA ARG A 336 -24.51 11.02 -0.53
C ARG A 336 -25.34 12.22 -0.96
N ASP A 337 -24.82 13.03 -1.89
CA ASP A 337 -25.61 14.11 -2.49
C ASP A 337 -26.73 13.51 -3.34
N ILE A 338 -27.97 13.80 -2.96
CA ILE A 338 -29.20 13.38 -3.64
C ILE A 338 -29.97 14.57 -4.21
N THR A 339 -29.39 15.77 -4.24
CA THR A 339 -30.07 17.03 -4.62
C THR A 339 -30.76 16.94 -5.98
N GLN A 340 -30.11 16.36 -6.99
CA GLN A 340 -30.72 16.14 -8.32
C GLN A 340 -31.91 15.18 -8.27
N ARG A 341 -31.83 14.08 -7.50
CA ARG A 341 -32.94 13.14 -7.31
C ARG A 341 -34.10 13.83 -6.58
N LYS A 342 -33.82 14.62 -5.55
CA LYS A 342 -34.85 15.31 -4.76
C LYS A 342 -35.55 16.41 -5.58
N GLN A 343 -34.81 17.14 -6.41
CA GLN A 343 -35.42 18.11 -7.33
C GLN A 343 -36.38 17.43 -8.30
N VAL A 344 -35.97 16.33 -8.95
CA VAL A 344 -36.85 15.56 -9.85
C VAL A 344 -38.08 14.98 -9.11
N GLU A 345 -37.93 14.57 -7.85
CA GLU A 345 -39.04 14.11 -6.99
C GLU A 345 -40.04 15.24 -6.70
N ILE A 346 -39.55 16.45 -6.39
CA ILE A 346 -40.37 17.66 -6.15
C ILE A 346 -41.05 18.12 -7.45
N ASP A 347 -40.30 18.25 -8.55
CA ASP A 347 -40.81 18.68 -9.85
C ASP A 347 -41.91 17.74 -10.35
N LEU A 348 -41.73 16.41 -10.20
CA LEU A 348 -42.73 15.40 -10.54
C LEU A 348 -43.96 15.47 -9.62
N SER A 349 -43.79 15.77 -8.33
CA SER A 349 -44.90 15.99 -7.40
C SER A 349 -45.74 17.21 -7.81
N HIS A 350 -45.10 18.33 -8.14
CA HIS A 350 -45.77 19.54 -8.63
C HIS A 350 -46.49 19.28 -9.97
N GLN A 351 -45.87 18.56 -10.91
CA GLN A 351 -46.52 18.17 -12.17
C GLN A 351 -47.74 17.26 -11.94
N LYS A 352 -47.65 16.31 -11.00
CA LYS A 352 -48.76 15.44 -10.63
C LYS A 352 -49.93 16.22 -10.04
N GLU A 353 -49.65 17.15 -9.12
CA GLU A 353 -50.66 18.03 -8.50
C GLU A 353 -51.36 18.90 -9.55
N LEU A 354 -50.61 19.55 -10.44
CA LEU A 354 -51.15 20.32 -11.57
C LEU A 354 -52.03 19.45 -12.49
N PHE A 355 -51.63 18.21 -12.78
CA PHE A 355 -52.42 17.29 -13.58
C PHE A 355 -53.71 16.83 -12.88
N GLU A 356 -53.65 16.52 -11.58
CA GLU A 356 -54.84 16.14 -10.79
C GLU A 356 -55.84 17.30 -10.70
N ASN A 357 -55.35 18.53 -10.54
CA ASN A 357 -56.16 19.75 -10.58
C ASN A 357 -56.84 19.95 -11.96
N LEU A 358 -56.10 19.78 -13.07
CA LEU A 358 -56.67 19.85 -14.42
C LEU A 358 -57.71 18.76 -14.70
N VAL A 359 -57.49 17.54 -14.22
CA VAL A 359 -58.46 16.43 -14.31
C VAL A 359 -59.70 16.72 -13.47
N GLN A 360 -59.56 17.36 -12.31
CA GLN A 360 -60.69 17.78 -11.46
C GLN A 360 -61.56 18.84 -12.15
N VAL A 361 -60.95 19.89 -12.73
CA VAL A 361 -61.67 20.87 -13.57
C VAL A 361 -62.42 20.17 -14.69
N THR A 362 -61.71 19.36 -15.49
CA THR A 362 -62.27 18.68 -16.67
C THR A 362 -63.45 17.76 -16.30
N ARG A 363 -63.37 17.06 -15.17
CA ARG A 363 -64.45 16.17 -14.69
C ARG A 363 -65.71 16.90 -14.24
N SER A 364 -65.60 18.15 -13.77
CA SER A 364 -66.78 18.95 -13.42
C SER A 364 -67.41 19.60 -14.65
N VAL A 365 -66.61 20.07 -15.60
CA VAL A 365 -67.10 20.51 -16.93
C VAL A 365 -67.89 19.38 -17.60
N LEU A 366 -67.35 18.17 -17.65
CA LEU A 366 -68.00 16.98 -18.24
C LEU A 366 -69.18 16.43 -17.41
N LYS A 367 -69.47 16.99 -16.23
CA LYS A 367 -70.64 16.62 -15.41
C LYS A 367 -71.84 17.56 -15.59
N GLY A 368 -71.64 18.76 -16.12
CA GLY A 368 -72.75 19.65 -16.47
C GLY A 368 -73.59 18.99 -17.57
N GLN A 369 -74.91 18.92 -17.36
CA GLN A 369 -75.85 18.46 -18.40
C GLN A 369 -76.22 19.61 -19.35
N THR A 370 -75.93 20.84 -18.93
CA THR A 370 -76.03 22.06 -19.73
C THR A 370 -74.68 22.78 -19.79
N LEU A 371 -74.50 23.62 -20.83
CA LEU A 371 -73.31 24.47 -20.99
C LEU A 371 -73.10 25.40 -19.78
N GLN A 372 -74.19 25.89 -19.17
CA GLN A 372 -74.14 26.82 -18.05
C GLN A 372 -73.65 26.16 -16.76
N GLU A 373 -74.09 24.92 -16.47
CA GLU A 373 -73.55 24.13 -15.35
C GLU A 373 -72.07 23.78 -15.56
N ALA A 374 -71.69 23.41 -16.79
CA ALA A 374 -70.32 23.07 -17.14
C ALA A 374 -69.36 24.26 -16.98
N LEU A 375 -69.79 25.46 -17.38
CA LEU A 375 -69.04 26.70 -17.22
C LEU A 375 -68.97 27.14 -15.75
N GLN A 376 -70.07 27.09 -15.00
CA GLN A 376 -70.06 27.42 -13.57
C GLN A 376 -69.15 26.47 -12.77
N GLY A 377 -69.22 25.16 -13.05
CA GLY A 377 -68.36 24.16 -12.42
C GLY A 377 -66.87 24.33 -12.73
N ALA A 378 -66.50 25.01 -13.82
CA ALA A 378 -65.12 25.42 -14.08
C ALA A 378 -64.71 26.64 -13.23
N VAL A 379 -65.57 27.66 -13.13
CA VAL A 379 -65.35 28.86 -12.31
C VAL A 379 -65.17 28.48 -10.84
N ASP A 380 -66.07 27.66 -10.30
CA ASP A 380 -66.05 27.27 -8.89
C ASP A 380 -64.74 26.55 -8.52
N ILE A 381 -64.19 25.72 -9.40
CA ILE A 381 -62.90 25.07 -9.17
C ILE A 381 -61.73 26.05 -9.35
N ALA A 382 -61.79 26.97 -10.33
CA ALA A 382 -60.78 28.01 -10.45
C ALA A 382 -60.67 28.84 -9.17
N CYS A 383 -61.79 29.26 -8.58
CA CYS A 383 -61.84 29.95 -7.29
C CYS A 383 -61.20 29.14 -6.16
N ASN A 384 -61.56 27.85 -6.04
CA ASN A 384 -61.00 26.96 -5.02
C ASN A 384 -59.49 26.72 -5.19
N LEU A 385 -58.99 26.63 -6.42
CA LEU A 385 -57.55 26.44 -6.71
C LEU A 385 -56.72 27.72 -6.52
N THR A 386 -57.29 28.91 -6.72
CA THR A 386 -56.60 30.19 -6.54
C THR A 386 -56.81 30.83 -5.18
N GLY A 387 -57.73 30.32 -4.36
CA GLY A 387 -58.16 30.94 -3.10
C GLY A 387 -58.95 32.24 -3.29
N ALA A 388 -59.56 32.45 -4.46
CA ALA A 388 -60.31 33.67 -4.76
C ALA A 388 -61.74 33.59 -4.20
N GLU A 389 -62.19 34.62 -3.47
CA GLU A 389 -63.54 34.65 -2.89
C GLU A 389 -64.66 34.60 -3.93
N LYS A 390 -64.40 35.08 -5.16
CA LYS A 390 -65.34 35.14 -6.28
C LYS A 390 -64.62 34.95 -7.60
N GLY A 391 -65.33 34.32 -8.54
CA GLY A 391 -64.99 34.25 -9.95
C GLY A 391 -66.24 34.52 -10.78
N SER A 392 -66.04 34.87 -12.04
CA SER A 392 -67.11 35.11 -13.00
C SER A 392 -66.61 34.78 -14.40
N LEU A 393 -67.51 34.36 -15.28
CA LEU A 393 -67.19 34.00 -16.66
C LEU A 393 -67.98 34.92 -17.58
N LEU A 394 -67.27 35.60 -18.47
CA LEU A 394 -67.84 36.56 -19.41
C LEU A 394 -67.87 35.88 -20.78
N LEU A 395 -69.07 35.73 -21.34
CA LEU A 395 -69.26 35.36 -22.74
C LEU A 395 -69.28 36.64 -23.57
N LEU A 396 -68.69 36.60 -24.76
CA LEU A 396 -68.62 37.70 -25.72
C LEU A 396 -69.34 37.30 -27.00
N ASP A 397 -70.03 38.23 -27.63
CA ASP A 397 -70.61 38.03 -28.96
C ASP A 397 -69.58 38.22 -30.09
N ASP A 398 -69.99 38.02 -31.34
CA ASP A 398 -69.15 38.20 -32.54
C ASP A 398 -68.66 39.66 -32.74
N ASN A 399 -69.23 40.64 -32.02
CA ASN A 399 -68.82 42.05 -32.03
C ASN A 399 -67.88 42.41 -30.87
N GLY A 400 -67.74 41.54 -29.86
CA GLY A 400 -66.95 41.76 -28.66
C GLY A 400 -67.71 42.41 -27.49
N GLU A 401 -69.04 42.47 -27.53
CA GLU A 401 -69.86 42.91 -26.40
C GLU A 401 -70.17 41.74 -25.45
N VAL A 402 -70.38 42.04 -24.15
CA VAL A 402 -70.64 41.01 -23.12
C VAL A 402 -72.09 40.55 -23.19
N THR A 403 -72.29 39.28 -23.54
CA THR A 403 -73.59 38.62 -23.42
C THR A 403 -73.83 38.17 -21.97
N THR A 404 -74.97 38.57 -21.41
CA THR A 404 -75.44 38.24 -20.05
C THR A 404 -76.24 36.94 -19.99
#